data_AF-A0A1F7I9R3-F1
#
_entry.id   AF-A0A1F7I9R3-F1
#
_cell.length_a   1.000
_cell.length_b   1.000
_cell.length_c   1.000
_cell.angle_alpha   90.00
_cell.angle_beta   90.00
_cell.angle_gamma   90.00
#
_symmetry.space_group_name_H-M   'P 1'
#
loop_
_entity.id
_entity.type
_entity.pdbx_description
1 polymer ?
#
loop_
_entity_poly.entity_id
_entity_poly.type
_entity_poly.pdbx_seq_one_letter_code
_entity_poly.pdbx_strand_id
1 'polypeptide(L)'
;MKRKNYLFVVSLLALILLNPSFANAKDLRGLGPSVRAERKELRNELQDKIQNLREDFKQKLGTIKNQAAKIIGGEITAISGTTLTVSKDGKIYTVNTDSNTHFQRHYWGKSSLDEFSVGNKVNIHGKFTDEAKTTILARLVRNLSIMKRHGVFIGDVTAKNSDNFVINSKQRGSQTVFFSGITKFVKRNEQTMTYADLLVGHRVRVKGLWDKTLNKITEVIQVKNYSLPPQAKKTPGPSIVVTPILTSAPTATLTLTLTPTPTP
;
A
#
# COMPACT_ATOMS: atom_id res chain seq x y z
N MET A 1 25.47 -15.35 -11.49
CA MET A 1 24.73 -15.42 -12.77
C MET A 1 24.33 -16.86 -13.13
N LYS A 2 23.38 -17.49 -12.43
CA LYS A 2 22.92 -18.88 -12.74
C LYS A 2 21.39 -19.06 -12.82
N ARG A 3 20.61 -17.98 -12.74
CA ARG A 3 19.12 -18.04 -12.71
C ARG A 3 18.43 -18.03 -14.09
N LYS A 4 19.15 -17.71 -15.17
CA LYS A 4 18.53 -17.56 -16.51
C LYS A 4 18.26 -18.90 -17.23
N ASN A 5 18.97 -19.98 -16.89
CA ASN A 5 18.81 -21.25 -17.61
C ASN A 5 17.62 -22.09 -17.12
N TYR A 6 17.19 -21.94 -15.86
CA TYR A 6 16.08 -22.73 -15.31
C TYR A 6 14.70 -22.28 -15.83
N LEU A 7 14.52 -20.98 -16.08
CA LEU A 7 13.27 -20.45 -16.63
C LEU A 7 13.05 -20.88 -18.08
N PHE A 8 14.13 -21.03 -18.86
CA PHE A 8 14.07 -21.51 -20.23
C PHE A 8 13.72 -23.01 -20.30
N VAL A 9 14.27 -23.83 -19.41
CA VAL A 9 13.99 -25.28 -19.36
C VAL A 9 12.56 -25.56 -18.90
N VAL A 10 12.03 -24.80 -17.95
CA VAL A 10 10.64 -24.94 -17.49
C VAL A 10 9.64 -24.45 -18.56
N SER A 11 9.99 -23.40 -19.32
CA SER A 11 9.17 -22.93 -20.44
C SER A 11 9.13 -23.91 -21.60
N LEU A 12 10.23 -24.61 -21.89
CA LEU A 12 10.28 -25.63 -22.94
C LEU A 12 9.48 -26.89 -22.54
N LEU A 13 9.51 -27.27 -21.26
CA LEU A 13 8.76 -28.41 -20.74
C LEU A 13 7.23 -28.15 -20.70
N ALA A 14 6.81 -26.90 -20.44
CA ALA A 14 5.41 -26.51 -20.48
C ALA A 14 4.85 -26.49 -21.92
N LEU A 15 5.65 -26.13 -22.91
CA LEU A 15 5.22 -26.08 -24.31
C LEU A 15 4.96 -27.48 -24.90
N ILE A 16 5.64 -28.51 -24.38
CA ILE A 16 5.47 -29.91 -24.81
C ILE A 16 4.26 -30.56 -24.11
N LEU A 17 3.89 -30.13 -22.89
CA LEU A 17 2.76 -30.69 -22.13
C LEU A 17 1.40 -30.10 -22.52
N LEU A 18 1.34 -28.96 -23.21
CA LEU A 18 0.08 -28.25 -23.53
C LEU A 18 -0.39 -28.39 -24.99
N ASN A 19 0.36 -29.06 -25.88
CA ASN A 19 -0.03 -29.25 -27.28
C ASN A 19 0.10 -30.71 -27.72
N PRO A 20 -0.91 -31.58 -27.54
CA PRO A 20 -0.95 -32.89 -28.20
C PRO A 20 -1.31 -32.81 -29.70
N SER A 21 -1.44 -31.61 -30.27
CA SER A 21 -2.20 -31.41 -31.51
C SER A 21 -1.41 -30.74 -32.64
N PHE A 22 -0.26 -31.29 -33.05
CA PHE A 22 0.27 -31.04 -34.40
C PHE A 22 0.95 -32.30 -34.94
N ALA A 23 0.13 -33.28 -35.30
CA ALA A 23 0.42 -34.20 -36.39
C ALA A 23 -0.84 -34.27 -37.24
N ASN A 24 -0.99 -33.28 -38.12
CA ASN A 24 -2.05 -33.21 -39.10
C ASN A 24 -1.90 -34.43 -40.02
N ALA A 25 -2.87 -35.32 -39.98
CA ALA A 25 -2.91 -36.53 -40.79
C ALA A 25 -3.32 -36.15 -42.22
N LYS A 26 -2.36 -35.86 -43.09
CA LYS A 26 -2.53 -35.97 -44.54
C LYS A 26 -1.18 -36.20 -45.19
N ASP A 27 -1.16 -37.24 -46.00
CA ASP A 27 -0.04 -37.88 -46.68
C ASP A 27 0.98 -38.61 -45.81
N LEU A 28 1.15 -39.90 -46.16
CA LEU A 28 2.31 -40.80 -46.02
C LEU A 28 1.79 -42.25 -46.08
N ARG A 29 1.11 -42.63 -47.18
CA ARG A 29 0.73 -44.02 -47.53
C ARG A 29 1.94 -44.82 -48.03
N GLY A 30 3.09 -44.72 -47.34
CA GLY A 30 4.33 -45.35 -47.79
C GLY A 30 5.51 -45.34 -46.81
N LEU A 31 5.31 -45.11 -45.51
CA LEU A 31 6.40 -45.29 -44.53
C LEU A 31 6.25 -46.64 -43.85
N GLY A 32 7.23 -47.51 -44.11
CA GLY A 32 7.25 -48.89 -43.68
C GLY A 32 7.24 -49.10 -42.15
N PRO A 33 7.03 -50.36 -41.72
CA PRO A 33 6.93 -50.75 -40.31
C PRO A 33 8.13 -50.31 -39.43
N SER A 34 9.31 -50.07 -40.03
CA SER A 34 10.51 -49.57 -39.33
C SER A 34 10.33 -48.19 -38.70
N VAL A 35 9.75 -47.22 -39.42
CA VAL A 35 9.56 -45.84 -38.90
C VAL A 35 8.54 -45.81 -37.76
N ARG A 36 7.57 -46.73 -37.77
CA ARG A 36 6.57 -46.87 -36.70
C ARG A 36 7.19 -47.46 -35.42
N ALA A 37 8.16 -48.36 -35.55
CA ALA A 37 8.91 -48.93 -34.43
C ALA A 37 9.83 -47.87 -33.79
N GLU A 38 10.62 -47.15 -34.60
CA GLU A 38 11.50 -46.07 -34.13
C GLU A 38 10.73 -44.98 -33.38
N ARG A 39 9.56 -44.56 -33.88
CA ARG A 39 8.70 -43.59 -33.17
C ARG A 39 8.14 -44.13 -31.85
N LYS A 40 7.90 -45.43 -31.74
CA LYS A 40 7.39 -46.07 -30.52
C LYS A 40 8.49 -46.15 -29.47
N GLU A 41 9.70 -46.52 -29.87
CA GLU A 41 10.88 -46.53 -28.99
C GLU A 41 11.22 -45.11 -28.50
N LEU A 42 11.23 -44.13 -29.40
CA LEU A 42 11.50 -42.74 -29.05
C LEU A 42 10.47 -42.17 -28.06
N ARG A 43 9.19 -42.55 -28.19
CA ARG A 43 8.13 -42.18 -27.24
C ARG A 43 8.30 -42.85 -25.88
N ASN A 44 8.67 -44.12 -25.85
CA ASN A 44 8.91 -44.84 -24.60
C ASN A 44 10.12 -44.26 -23.86
N GLU A 45 11.23 -44.01 -24.57
CA GLU A 45 12.42 -43.37 -24.00
C GLU A 45 12.12 -41.96 -23.45
N LEU A 46 11.29 -41.19 -24.16
CA LEU A 46 10.80 -39.89 -23.69
C LEU A 46 9.94 -40.02 -22.43
N GLN A 47 9.04 -41.00 -22.36
CA GLN A 47 8.21 -41.26 -21.18
C GLN A 47 9.06 -41.66 -19.98
N ASP A 48 10.04 -42.53 -20.16
CA ASP A 48 10.95 -42.97 -19.09
C ASP A 48 11.80 -41.81 -18.57
N LYS A 49 12.32 -40.97 -19.47
CA LYS A 49 13.03 -39.72 -19.09
C LYS A 49 12.15 -38.78 -18.30
N ILE A 50 10.90 -38.57 -18.72
CA ILE A 50 9.94 -37.72 -18.01
C ILE A 50 9.62 -38.30 -16.62
N GLN A 51 9.44 -39.62 -16.53
CA GLN A 51 9.12 -40.29 -15.28
C GLN A 51 10.28 -40.22 -14.28
N ASN A 52 11.52 -40.45 -14.74
CA ASN A 52 12.72 -40.31 -13.92
C ASN A 52 12.91 -38.86 -13.44
N LEU A 53 12.72 -37.87 -14.32
CA LEU A 53 12.76 -36.46 -13.95
C LEU A 53 11.69 -36.10 -12.91
N ARG A 54 10.50 -36.68 -13.02
CA ARG A 54 9.39 -36.45 -12.07
C ARG A 54 9.71 -37.03 -10.70
N GLU A 55 10.24 -38.23 -10.62
CA GLU A 55 10.63 -38.85 -9.34
C GLU A 55 11.82 -38.11 -8.70
N ASP A 56 12.84 -37.74 -9.48
CA ASP A 56 13.95 -36.89 -9.02
C ASP A 56 13.45 -35.56 -8.45
N PHE A 57 12.51 -34.91 -9.16
CA PHE A 57 11.92 -33.66 -8.73
C PHE A 57 11.08 -33.84 -7.46
N LYS A 58 10.34 -34.95 -7.33
CA LYS A 58 9.56 -35.29 -6.15
C LYS A 58 10.44 -35.55 -4.92
N GLN A 59 11.54 -36.27 -5.09
CA GLN A 59 12.53 -36.49 -4.02
C GLN A 59 13.19 -35.17 -3.59
N LYS A 60 13.60 -34.34 -4.56
CA LYS A 60 14.14 -32.98 -4.28
C LYS A 60 13.10 -32.08 -3.61
N LEU A 61 11.82 -32.16 -3.98
CA LEU A 61 10.76 -31.41 -3.30
C LEU A 61 10.50 -31.92 -1.88
N GLY A 62 10.55 -33.23 -1.66
CA GLY A 62 10.35 -33.84 -0.34
C GLY A 62 11.41 -33.36 0.66
N THR A 63 12.68 -33.40 0.26
CA THR A 63 13.80 -32.90 1.08
C THR A 63 13.67 -31.39 1.38
N ILE A 64 13.27 -30.58 0.39
CA ILE A 64 13.05 -29.14 0.58
C ILE A 64 11.87 -28.86 1.52
N LYS A 65 10.78 -29.62 1.42
CA LYS A 65 9.60 -29.46 2.30
C LYS A 65 9.95 -29.76 3.75
N ASN A 66 10.77 -30.77 4.01
CA ASN A 66 11.17 -31.15 5.37
C ASN A 66 12.03 -30.09 6.07
N GLN A 67 12.79 -29.31 5.30
CA GLN A 67 13.62 -28.22 5.81
C GLN A 67 12.91 -26.87 5.83
N ALA A 68 11.71 -26.75 5.25
CA ALA A 68 11.00 -25.49 5.15
C ALA A 68 10.49 -25.05 6.53
N ALA A 69 10.89 -23.86 6.96
CA ALA A 69 10.40 -23.23 8.18
C ALA A 69 9.32 -22.20 7.83
N LYS A 70 8.16 -22.30 8.50
CA LYS A 70 7.07 -21.33 8.39
C LYS A 70 6.51 -21.03 9.78
N ILE A 71 6.77 -19.83 10.26
CA ILE A 71 6.17 -19.28 11.48
C ILE A 71 5.17 -18.21 11.06
N ILE A 72 3.93 -18.31 11.55
CA ILE A 72 2.87 -17.33 11.26
C ILE A 72 2.43 -16.72 12.58
N GLY A 73 2.49 -15.40 12.70
CA GLY A 73 2.07 -14.67 13.89
C GLY A 73 2.93 -14.96 15.12
N GLY A 74 4.25 -15.03 14.95
CA GLY A 74 5.20 -15.00 16.06
C GLY A 74 5.38 -13.56 16.55
N GLU A 75 5.92 -13.40 17.75
CA GLU A 75 6.20 -12.10 18.37
C GLU A 75 7.71 -11.92 18.56
N ILE A 76 8.25 -10.77 18.16
CA ILE A 76 9.66 -10.47 18.36
C ILE A 76 9.90 -10.17 19.84
N THR A 77 10.79 -10.92 20.48
CA THR A 77 11.21 -10.69 21.87
C THR A 77 12.54 -9.97 21.97
N ALA A 78 13.43 -10.15 20.99
CA ALA A 78 14.71 -9.46 20.93
C ALA A 78 15.17 -9.25 19.47
N ILE A 79 15.93 -8.19 19.25
CA ILE A 79 16.58 -7.86 17.98
C ILE A 79 18.06 -7.60 18.29
N SER A 80 18.96 -8.39 17.69
CA SER A 80 20.40 -8.23 17.84
C SER A 80 21.08 -8.29 16.48
N GLY A 81 21.41 -7.13 15.93
CA GLY A 81 22.02 -7.01 14.59
C GLY A 81 21.16 -7.70 13.53
N THR A 82 21.68 -8.77 12.92
CA THR A 82 21.01 -9.57 11.88
C THR A 82 20.19 -10.73 12.43
N THR A 83 20.09 -10.86 13.76
CA THR A 83 19.37 -11.95 14.42
C THR A 83 18.12 -11.44 15.13
N LEU A 84 17.03 -12.19 14.99
CA LEU A 84 15.74 -11.92 15.58
C LEU A 84 15.35 -13.10 16.46
N THR A 85 15.00 -12.83 17.71
CA THR A 85 14.42 -13.83 18.61
C THR A 85 12.91 -13.69 18.56
N VAL A 86 12.23 -14.79 18.23
CA VAL A 86 10.78 -14.79 18.02
C VAL A 86 10.13 -15.86 18.89
N SER A 87 9.16 -15.45 19.70
CA SER A 87 8.33 -16.34 20.50
C SER A 87 7.06 -16.68 19.75
N LYS A 88 6.67 -17.95 19.78
CA LYS A 88 5.44 -18.47 19.18
C LYS A 88 4.96 -19.66 20.01
N ASP A 89 3.76 -19.55 20.58
CA ASP A 89 3.11 -20.62 21.36
C ASP A 89 4.02 -21.19 22.47
N GLY A 90 4.77 -20.32 23.16
CA GLY A 90 5.70 -20.68 24.24
C GLY A 90 7.07 -21.22 23.77
N LYS A 91 7.28 -21.39 22.46
CA LYS A 91 8.58 -21.77 21.88
C LYS A 91 9.33 -20.55 21.39
N ILE A 92 10.64 -20.55 21.61
CA ILE A 92 11.55 -19.50 21.16
C ILE A 92 12.30 -19.98 19.94
N TYR A 93 12.31 -19.15 18.90
CA TYR A 93 13.01 -19.39 17.65
C TYR A 93 14.07 -18.33 17.43
N THR A 94 15.25 -18.77 17.01
CA THR A 94 16.34 -17.88 16.59
C THR A 94 16.30 -17.74 15.08
N VAL A 95 16.09 -16.52 14.60
CA VAL A 95 15.91 -16.24 13.18
C VAL A 95 17.08 -15.41 12.68
N ASN A 96 17.92 -16.05 11.87
CA ASN A 96 19.06 -15.42 11.23
C ASN A 96 18.63 -14.80 9.91
N THR A 97 18.98 -13.55 9.70
CA THR A 97 18.72 -12.82 8.45
C THR A 97 20.02 -12.56 7.70
N ASP A 98 19.93 -12.61 6.37
CA ASP A 98 21.04 -12.39 5.43
C ASP A 98 20.66 -11.35 4.38
N SER A 99 21.58 -11.02 3.47
CA SER A 99 21.33 -10.09 2.36
C SER A 99 20.24 -10.56 1.38
N ASN A 100 19.88 -11.85 1.42
CA ASN A 100 18.82 -12.43 0.60
C ASN A 100 17.46 -12.44 1.34
N THR A 101 17.41 -11.97 2.59
CA THR A 101 16.20 -11.91 3.39
C THR A 101 15.38 -10.70 2.95
N HIS A 102 14.14 -10.95 2.55
CA HIS A 102 13.21 -9.89 2.18
C HIS A 102 12.39 -9.46 3.41
N PHE A 103 12.47 -8.18 3.76
CA PHE A 103 11.64 -7.59 4.80
C PHE A 103 10.41 -6.93 4.17
N GLN A 104 9.24 -7.24 4.73
CA GLN A 104 7.97 -6.73 4.22
C GLN A 104 7.06 -6.25 5.35
N ARG A 105 6.23 -5.26 5.05
CA ARG A 105 5.21 -4.72 5.97
C ARG A 105 3.91 -5.51 5.86
N HIS A 106 2.90 -5.12 6.64
CA HIS A 106 1.62 -5.84 6.69
C HIS A 106 0.97 -5.89 5.32
N TYR A 107 1.05 -4.84 4.51
CA TYR A 107 0.47 -4.79 3.17
C TYR A 107 1.45 -5.14 2.05
N TRP A 108 2.44 -6.01 2.30
CA TRP A 108 3.45 -6.46 1.33
C TRP A 108 4.37 -5.35 0.78
N GLY A 109 4.31 -4.15 1.36
CA GLY A 109 5.26 -3.07 1.06
C GLY A 109 6.66 -3.45 1.51
N LYS A 110 7.69 -2.98 0.78
CA LYS A 110 9.09 -3.13 1.17
C LYS A 110 9.33 -2.50 2.55
N SER A 111 10.11 -3.16 3.38
CA SER A 111 10.54 -2.68 4.71
C SER A 111 12.05 -2.82 4.84
N SER A 112 12.64 -2.20 5.87
CA SER A 112 13.95 -2.56 6.42
C SER A 112 13.80 -3.15 7.82
N LEU A 113 14.89 -3.70 8.37
CA LEU A 113 14.95 -4.20 9.73
C LEU A 113 14.80 -3.08 10.77
N ASP A 114 15.22 -1.86 10.44
CA ASP A 114 15.16 -0.69 11.34
C ASP A 114 13.72 -0.28 11.70
N GLU A 115 12.74 -0.68 10.90
CA GLU A 115 11.33 -0.44 11.20
C GLU A 115 10.74 -1.46 12.19
N PHE A 116 11.46 -2.56 12.47
CA PHE A 116 10.98 -3.60 13.37
C PHE A 116 11.32 -3.23 14.81
N SER A 117 10.43 -3.58 15.73
CA SER A 117 10.63 -3.37 17.15
C SER A 117 10.22 -4.62 17.94
N VAL A 118 10.76 -4.74 19.15
CA VAL A 118 10.30 -5.76 20.11
C VAL A 118 8.80 -5.61 20.35
N GLY A 119 8.09 -6.74 20.49
CA GLY A 119 6.63 -6.83 20.57
C GLY A 119 5.90 -6.82 19.22
N ASN A 120 6.61 -6.67 18.10
CA ASN A 120 5.97 -6.73 16.78
C ASN A 120 5.58 -8.16 16.41
N LYS A 121 4.40 -8.31 15.81
CA LYS A 121 3.92 -9.60 15.28
C LYS A 121 4.48 -9.82 13.89
N VAL A 122 5.07 -10.97 13.63
CA VAL A 122 5.78 -11.29 12.38
C VAL A 122 5.41 -12.66 11.82
N ASN A 123 5.44 -12.77 10.50
CA ASN A 123 5.43 -14.02 9.75
C ASN A 123 6.81 -14.25 9.15
N ILE A 124 7.35 -15.45 9.33
CA ILE A 124 8.72 -15.80 8.96
C ILE A 124 8.68 -17.03 8.10
N HIS A 125 9.25 -16.91 6.91
CA HIS A 125 9.44 -18.03 5.99
C HIS A 125 10.93 -18.19 5.76
N GLY A 126 11.42 -19.41 5.88
CA GLY A 126 12.85 -19.70 5.79
C GLY A 126 13.13 -21.19 5.70
N LYS A 127 14.32 -21.56 6.12
CA LYS A 127 14.72 -22.96 6.28
C LYS A 127 15.25 -23.18 7.69
N PHE A 128 14.91 -24.32 8.28
CA PHE A 128 15.58 -24.74 9.50
C PHE A 128 17.04 -25.08 9.18
N THR A 129 17.97 -24.58 9.99
CA THR A 129 19.40 -24.92 9.89
C THR A 129 19.79 -26.06 10.81
N ASP A 130 18.93 -26.37 11.78
CA ASP A 130 19.18 -27.33 12.84
C ASP A 130 18.11 -28.44 12.82
N GLU A 131 18.50 -29.65 13.19
CA GLU A 131 17.62 -30.81 13.32
C GLU A 131 16.59 -30.60 14.43
N ALA A 132 16.95 -29.85 15.48
CA ALA A 132 16.05 -29.46 16.57
C ALA A 132 14.96 -28.44 16.14
N LYS A 133 15.03 -27.90 14.92
CA LYS A 133 14.04 -26.94 14.35
C LYS A 133 13.84 -25.69 15.20
N THR A 134 14.88 -25.20 15.86
CA THR A 134 14.89 -23.98 16.68
C THR A 134 15.45 -22.78 15.93
N THR A 135 16.46 -23.02 15.07
CA THR A 135 17.16 -21.98 14.31
C THR A 135 16.68 -21.94 12.86
N ILE A 136 16.33 -20.76 12.38
CA ILE A 136 15.77 -20.52 11.05
C ILE A 136 16.64 -19.53 10.29
N LEU A 137 17.08 -19.90 9.09
CA LEU A 137 17.61 -18.96 8.11
C LEU A 137 16.43 -18.38 7.32
N ALA A 138 16.13 -17.11 7.58
CA ALA A 138 14.99 -16.42 6.96
C ALA A 138 15.23 -16.15 5.47
N ARG A 139 14.14 -16.18 4.71
CA ARG A 139 14.06 -15.69 3.32
C ARG A 139 13.05 -14.57 3.19
N LEU A 140 12.02 -14.60 4.02
CA LEU A 140 11.01 -13.56 4.09
C LEU A 140 10.63 -13.34 5.55
N VAL A 141 10.68 -12.09 5.99
CA VAL A 141 10.19 -11.65 7.30
C VAL A 141 9.15 -10.56 7.04
N ARG A 142 7.88 -10.87 7.33
CA ARG A 142 6.76 -9.95 7.16
C ARG A 142 6.26 -9.48 8.50
N ASN A 143 6.33 -8.18 8.75
CA ASN A 143 5.78 -7.54 9.94
C ASN A 143 4.29 -7.28 9.77
N LEU A 144 3.48 -7.81 10.67
CA LEU A 144 2.03 -7.62 10.69
C LEU A 144 1.60 -6.38 11.50
N SER A 145 2.47 -5.86 12.36
CA SER A 145 2.20 -4.66 13.17
C SER A 145 2.38 -3.36 12.37
N ILE A 146 3.27 -3.35 11.37
CA ILE A 146 3.52 -2.16 10.54
C ILE A 146 2.47 -2.05 9.43
N MET A 147 1.45 -1.25 9.66
CA MET A 147 0.31 -1.05 8.75
C MET A 147 0.49 0.19 7.86
N LYS A 148 1.59 0.23 7.09
CA LYS A 148 1.87 1.30 6.12
C LYS A 148 1.51 0.89 4.69
N ARG A 149 0.91 1.78 3.91
CA ARG A 149 0.63 1.56 2.48
C ARG A 149 0.59 2.85 1.67
N HIS A 150 0.99 2.75 0.40
CA HIS A 150 0.77 3.83 -0.55
C HIS A 150 -0.71 3.95 -0.85
N GLY A 151 -1.19 5.19 -0.90
CA GLY A 151 -2.60 5.45 -1.15
C GLY A 151 -2.85 6.85 -1.68
N VAL A 152 -4.11 7.06 -2.04
CA VAL A 152 -4.65 8.35 -2.42
C VAL A 152 -5.67 8.76 -1.37
N PHE A 153 -5.46 9.92 -0.78
CA PHE A 153 -6.26 10.44 0.32
C PHE A 153 -6.92 11.72 -0.13
N ILE A 154 -8.22 11.84 0.09
CA ILE A 154 -8.97 13.05 -0.24
C ILE A 154 -9.59 13.56 1.06
N GLY A 155 -9.47 14.86 1.28
CA GLY A 155 -9.99 15.52 2.46
C GLY A 155 -9.90 17.03 2.34
N ASP A 156 -10.47 17.69 3.34
CA ASP A 156 -10.45 19.14 3.46
C ASP A 156 -9.36 19.53 4.47
N VAL A 157 -8.56 20.54 4.15
CA VAL A 157 -7.48 21.02 5.04
C VAL A 157 -8.10 21.66 6.27
N THR A 158 -7.79 21.16 7.46
CA THR A 158 -8.30 21.70 8.72
C THR A 158 -7.26 22.52 9.49
N ALA A 159 -5.98 22.19 9.34
CA ALA A 159 -4.88 22.91 9.96
C ALA A 159 -3.66 22.95 9.03
N LYS A 160 -2.86 24.00 9.16
CA LYS A 160 -1.65 24.24 8.36
C LYS A 160 -0.51 24.61 9.29
N ASN A 161 0.60 23.90 9.21
CA ASN A 161 1.84 24.15 9.96
C ASN A 161 3.00 24.43 8.99
N SER A 162 4.24 24.59 9.46
CA SER A 162 5.41 24.81 8.59
C SER A 162 5.66 23.63 7.65
N ASP A 163 5.72 22.42 8.21
CA ASP A 163 6.24 21.23 7.52
C ASP A 163 5.16 20.14 7.33
N ASN A 164 3.95 20.43 7.79
CA ASN A 164 2.82 19.52 7.69
C ASN A 164 1.50 20.28 7.67
N PHE A 165 0.45 19.60 7.24
CA PHE A 165 -0.91 20.08 7.34
C PHE A 165 -1.85 18.91 7.68
N VAL A 166 -2.99 19.21 8.27
CA VAL A 166 -3.98 18.19 8.64
C VAL A 166 -5.12 18.23 7.64
N ILE A 167 -5.52 17.06 7.16
CA ILE A 167 -6.72 16.90 6.34
C ILE A 167 -7.77 16.11 7.10
N ASN A 168 -9.03 16.49 7.00
CA ASN A 168 -10.13 15.66 7.43
C ASN A 168 -10.64 14.84 6.24
N SER A 169 -10.43 13.53 6.29
CA SER A 169 -10.91 12.61 5.26
C SER A 169 -12.21 11.94 5.70
N LYS A 170 -13.21 11.95 4.82
CA LYS A 170 -14.55 11.37 5.11
C LYS A 170 -14.52 9.91 5.57
N GLN A 171 -13.53 9.12 5.13
CA GLN A 171 -13.47 7.68 5.42
C GLN A 171 -12.57 7.32 6.61
N ARG A 172 -11.71 8.25 7.06
CA ARG A 172 -10.57 7.93 7.93
C ARG A 172 -10.33 8.98 9.03
N GLY A 173 -11.17 10.01 9.09
CA GLY A 173 -11.00 11.14 10.01
C GLY A 173 -9.78 11.99 9.68
N SER A 174 -9.29 12.68 10.71
CA SER A 174 -8.15 13.58 10.64
C SER A 174 -6.84 12.83 10.39
N GLN A 175 -6.10 13.25 9.37
CA GLN A 175 -4.80 12.70 9.00
C GLN A 175 -3.79 13.82 8.88
N THR A 176 -2.61 13.63 9.47
CA THR A 176 -1.52 14.60 9.36
C THR A 176 -0.64 14.24 8.17
N VAL A 177 -0.45 15.21 7.26
CA VAL A 177 0.29 15.07 6.02
C VAL A 177 1.64 15.77 6.16
N PHE A 178 2.73 15.00 6.16
CA PHE A 178 4.10 15.50 6.15
C PHE A 178 4.61 15.53 4.71
N PHE A 179 5.05 16.70 4.26
CA PHE A 179 5.61 16.89 2.93
C PHE A 179 7.08 17.27 3.03
N SER A 180 7.80 17.15 1.91
CA SER A 180 9.22 17.52 1.83
C SER A 180 9.47 18.31 0.54
N GLY A 181 10.71 18.76 0.31
CA GLY A 181 11.07 19.54 -0.88
C GLY A 181 10.82 18.85 -2.22
N ILE A 182 10.62 17.51 -2.22
CA ILE A 182 10.30 16.74 -3.43
C ILE A 182 8.79 16.65 -3.72
N THR A 183 7.93 17.10 -2.80
CA THR A 183 6.48 17.00 -2.93
C THR A 183 5.96 17.97 -3.98
N LYS A 184 5.23 17.47 -4.97
CA LYS A 184 4.64 18.29 -6.03
C LYS A 184 3.29 18.84 -5.59
N PHE A 185 3.19 20.16 -5.45
CA PHE A 185 1.92 20.84 -5.23
C PHE A 185 1.34 21.29 -6.58
N VAL A 186 0.10 20.91 -6.88
CA VAL A 186 -0.55 21.24 -8.16
C VAL A 186 -2.00 21.68 -7.95
N LYS A 187 -2.48 22.57 -8.81
CA LYS A 187 -3.89 22.96 -8.90
C LYS A 187 -4.70 21.89 -9.64
N ARG A 188 -6.02 22.09 -9.70
CA ARG A 188 -6.95 21.19 -10.41
C ARG A 188 -6.59 21.00 -11.88
N ASN A 189 -6.17 22.08 -12.54
CA ASN A 189 -5.71 22.15 -13.93
C ASN A 189 -4.24 21.70 -14.11
N GLU A 190 -3.62 21.10 -13.09
CA GLU A 190 -2.26 20.56 -13.12
C GLU A 190 -1.14 21.60 -13.22
N GLN A 191 -1.47 22.89 -13.12
CA GLN A 191 -0.48 23.93 -12.92
C GLN A 191 0.19 23.77 -11.56
N THR A 192 1.51 23.94 -11.53
CA THR A 192 2.29 23.99 -10.30
C THR A 192 1.77 25.08 -9.37
N MET A 193 1.67 24.77 -8.08
CA MET A 193 1.41 25.74 -7.02
C MET A 193 2.45 25.56 -5.92
N THR A 194 2.48 26.47 -4.97
CA THR A 194 3.33 26.36 -3.79
C THR A 194 2.49 25.95 -2.57
N TYR A 195 3.16 25.59 -1.47
CA TYR A 195 2.47 25.36 -0.21
C TYR A 195 1.83 26.64 0.37
N ALA A 196 2.35 27.82 0.02
CA ALA A 196 1.77 29.10 0.43
C ALA A 196 0.33 29.26 -0.07
N ASP A 197 0.06 28.83 -1.30
CA ASP A 197 -1.25 28.89 -1.95
C ASP A 197 -2.30 27.94 -1.36
N LEU A 198 -1.89 27.01 -0.49
CA LEU A 198 -2.79 26.11 0.21
C LEU A 198 -3.36 26.81 1.45
N LEU A 199 -4.69 26.89 1.53
CA LEU A 199 -5.41 27.49 2.65
C LEU A 199 -6.21 26.43 3.42
N VAL A 200 -6.51 26.74 4.67
CA VAL A 200 -7.47 25.98 5.48
C VAL A 200 -8.84 26.04 4.81
N GLY A 201 -9.57 24.92 4.79
CA GLY A 201 -10.83 24.74 4.09
C GLY A 201 -10.68 24.28 2.63
N HIS A 202 -9.46 24.26 2.06
CA HIS A 202 -9.26 23.75 0.72
C HIS A 202 -9.44 22.23 0.64
N ARG A 203 -10.09 21.76 -0.44
CA ARG A 203 -10.22 20.34 -0.71
C ARG A 203 -9.01 19.84 -1.48
N VAL A 204 -8.32 18.87 -0.93
CA VAL A 204 -7.06 18.35 -1.49
C VAL A 204 -7.12 16.84 -1.72
N ARG A 205 -6.33 16.39 -2.69
CA ARG A 205 -5.96 14.98 -2.89
C ARG A 205 -4.47 14.81 -2.66
N VAL A 206 -4.12 13.99 -1.70
CA VAL A 206 -2.75 13.69 -1.30
C VAL A 206 -2.40 12.27 -1.75
N LYS A 207 -1.28 12.10 -2.44
CA LYS A 207 -0.69 10.79 -2.77
C LYS A 207 0.55 10.59 -1.90
N GLY A 208 0.59 9.52 -1.11
CA GLY A 208 1.73 9.24 -0.23
C GLY A 208 1.61 7.92 0.52
N LEU A 209 2.57 7.66 1.40
CA LEU A 209 2.63 6.51 2.29
C LEU A 209 1.87 6.80 3.59
N TRP A 210 0.72 6.15 3.75
CA TRP A 210 -0.10 6.28 4.96
C TRP A 210 0.25 5.21 5.98
N ASP A 211 0.45 5.65 7.22
CA ASP A 211 0.59 4.84 8.41
C ASP A 211 -0.75 4.82 9.16
N LYS A 212 -1.38 3.63 9.22
CA LYS A 212 -2.67 3.45 9.91
C LYS A 212 -2.55 3.60 11.43
N THR A 213 -1.42 3.23 12.02
CA THR A 213 -1.24 3.24 13.48
C THR A 213 -1.13 4.67 14.00
N LEU A 214 -0.45 5.53 13.24
CA LEU A 214 -0.21 6.93 13.62
C LEU A 214 -1.18 7.92 12.96
N ASN A 215 -2.01 7.47 12.01
CA ASN A 215 -2.84 8.34 11.15
C ASN A 215 -2.03 9.44 10.44
N LYS A 216 -0.79 9.11 10.04
CA LYS A 216 0.14 10.02 9.36
C LYS A 216 0.31 9.61 7.91
N ILE A 217 0.43 10.59 7.02
CA ILE A 217 0.83 10.41 5.63
C ILE A 217 2.23 11.00 5.50
N THR A 218 3.17 10.18 5.06
CA THR A 218 4.59 10.51 4.82
C THR A 218 4.93 10.21 3.36
N GLU A 219 6.16 10.51 2.93
CA GLU A 219 6.62 10.27 1.55
C GLU A 219 5.61 10.81 0.51
N VAL A 220 5.14 12.03 0.72
CA VAL A 220 4.09 12.62 -0.11
C VAL A 220 4.66 12.98 -1.48
N ILE A 221 4.10 12.34 -2.50
CA ILE A 221 4.52 12.50 -3.89
C ILE A 221 3.83 13.71 -4.51
N GLN A 222 2.54 13.88 -4.24
CA GLN A 222 1.73 14.91 -4.87
C GLN A 222 0.58 15.36 -3.96
N VAL A 223 0.38 16.67 -3.88
CA VAL A 223 -0.80 17.32 -3.30
C VAL A 223 -1.51 18.08 -4.40
N LYS A 224 -2.73 17.65 -4.75
CA LYS A 224 -3.59 18.32 -5.75
C LYS A 224 -4.69 19.10 -5.04
N ASN A 225 -4.71 20.42 -5.21
CA ASN A 225 -5.76 21.29 -4.70
C ASN A 225 -6.93 21.37 -5.71
N TYR A 226 -8.15 21.08 -5.26
CA TYR A 226 -9.37 21.09 -6.06
C TYR A 226 -10.18 22.40 -5.93
N SER A 227 -9.71 23.36 -5.15
CA SER A 227 -10.47 24.56 -4.78
C SER A 227 -10.50 25.70 -5.82
N LEU A 228 -10.20 25.48 -7.12
CA LEU A 228 -10.26 26.56 -8.14
C LEU A 228 -11.04 26.23 -9.44
N PRO A 229 -11.76 27.23 -10.01
CA PRO A 229 -12.21 28.47 -9.37
C PRO A 229 -13.49 28.20 -8.55
N PRO A 230 -13.96 29.17 -7.73
CA PRO A 230 -15.24 29.07 -7.06
C PRO A 230 -16.33 28.67 -8.06
N GLN A 231 -17.29 27.82 -7.67
CA GLN A 231 -18.60 27.96 -8.31
C GLN A 231 -18.97 29.44 -8.14
N ALA A 232 -19.34 30.13 -9.22
CA ALA A 232 -19.88 31.46 -9.09
C ALA A 232 -20.97 31.38 -8.03
N LYS A 233 -20.72 31.94 -6.83
CA LYS A 233 -21.83 32.36 -5.98
C LYS A 233 -22.64 33.21 -6.93
N LYS A 234 -23.91 32.86 -7.17
CA LYS A 234 -24.86 33.82 -7.74
C LYS A 234 -24.62 35.09 -6.94
N THR A 235 -24.04 36.10 -7.58
CA THR A 235 -24.01 37.45 -7.05
C THR A 235 -25.45 37.70 -6.64
N PRO A 236 -25.76 38.03 -5.38
CA PRO A 236 -27.04 38.65 -5.10
C PRO A 236 -27.08 39.82 -6.08
N GLY A 237 -28.01 39.80 -7.04
CA GLY A 237 -28.23 40.94 -7.92
C GLY A 237 -28.34 42.19 -7.06
N PRO A 238 -27.95 43.37 -7.58
CA PRO A 238 -27.78 44.59 -6.80
C PRO A 238 -28.93 44.70 -5.79
N SER A 239 -28.61 44.44 -4.52
CA SER A 239 -29.56 44.66 -3.45
C SER A 239 -29.65 46.18 -3.40
N ILE A 240 -30.77 46.70 -3.88
CA ILE A 240 -31.10 48.10 -3.80
C ILE A 240 -31.06 48.42 -2.30
N VAL A 241 -29.99 49.09 -1.86
CA VAL A 241 -29.93 49.69 -0.54
C VAL A 241 -30.91 50.85 -0.61
N VAL A 242 -32.17 50.58 -0.27
CA VAL A 242 -33.10 51.65 0.07
C VAL A 242 -32.66 52.14 1.44
N THR A 243 -31.83 53.19 1.46
CA THR A 243 -31.58 53.97 2.66
C THR A 243 -32.92 54.50 3.15
N PRO A 244 -33.40 54.15 4.36
CA PRO A 244 -34.54 54.83 4.91
C PRO A 244 -34.12 56.28 5.23
N ILE A 245 -34.59 57.21 4.41
CA ILE A 245 -34.62 58.62 4.77
C ILE A 245 -35.58 58.73 5.95
N LEU A 246 -35.05 59.03 7.14
CA LEU A 246 -35.86 59.46 8.27
C LEU A 246 -36.34 60.88 7.97
N THR A 247 -37.51 60.98 7.32
CA THR A 247 -38.26 62.22 7.22
C THR A 247 -38.85 62.49 8.60
N SER A 248 -38.31 63.48 9.31
CA SER A 248 -38.84 63.97 10.57
C SER A 248 -40.25 64.52 10.36
N ALA A 249 -41.26 63.81 10.87
CA ALA A 249 -42.60 64.34 11.03
C ALA A 249 -42.65 65.27 12.25
N PRO A 250 -43.40 66.39 12.22
CA PRO A 250 -43.49 67.33 13.33
C PRO A 250 -44.26 66.72 14.51
N THR A 251 -43.61 66.67 15.67
CA THR A 251 -44.22 66.31 16.94
C THR A 251 -45.21 67.40 17.35
N ALA A 252 -46.49 67.03 17.44
CA ALA A 252 -47.55 67.86 17.98
C ALA A 252 -47.28 68.14 19.47
N THR A 253 -47.22 69.42 19.82
CA THR A 253 -47.17 69.95 21.18
C THR A 253 -48.49 69.66 21.90
N LEU A 254 -48.45 68.80 22.92
CA LEU A 254 -49.52 68.70 23.92
C LEU A 254 -49.17 69.62 25.10
N THR A 255 -49.92 70.71 25.21
CA THR A 255 -49.83 71.69 26.29
C THR A 255 -50.48 71.10 27.55
N LEU A 256 -49.67 70.78 28.56
CA LEU A 256 -50.14 70.49 29.92
C LEU A 256 -49.83 71.68 30.81
N THR A 257 -50.86 72.46 31.14
CA THR A 257 -50.81 73.58 32.08
C THR A 257 -50.81 73.03 33.50
N LEU A 258 -49.69 73.13 34.21
CA LEU A 258 -49.60 72.88 35.65
C LEU A 258 -49.57 74.22 36.38
N THR A 259 -50.62 74.50 37.14
CA THR A 259 -50.75 75.65 38.04
C THR A 259 -49.87 75.44 39.28
N PRO A 260 -49.01 76.40 39.67
CA PRO A 260 -48.25 76.28 40.91
C PRO A 260 -49.09 76.67 42.13
N THR A 261 -49.12 75.78 43.13
CA THR A 261 -49.59 76.08 44.49
C THR A 261 -48.48 76.82 45.24
N PRO A 262 -48.74 78.01 45.82
CA PRO A 262 -47.76 78.73 46.63
C PRO A 262 -47.65 78.14 48.04
N THR A 263 -46.47 78.28 48.65
CA THR A 263 -46.19 78.05 50.07
C THR A 263 -45.19 79.12 50.51
N PRO A 264 -45.15 79.57 51.77
CA PRO A 264 -46.18 79.66 52.80
C PRO A 264 -46.90 81.02 52.83
#